data_AF-A0A6A6TF71-F1
#
_entry.id   AF-A0A6A6TF71-F1
#
_cell.length_a   1.000
_cell.length_b   1.000
_cell.length_c   1.000
_cell.angle_alpha   90.00
_cell.angle_beta   90.00
_cell.angle_gamma   90.00
#
_symmetry.space_group_name_H-M   'P 1'
#
loop_
_entity.id
_entity.type
_entity.pdbx_description
1 polymer ?
#
loop_
_entity_poly.entity_id
_entity_poly.type
_entity_poly.pdbx_seq_one_letter_code
_entity_poly.pdbx_strand_id
1 'polypeptide(L)'
;MPRQAPSPSPSAAAAAAAAHQNGMGGGMPPQTNGIPMVNGLPSGGQQTDMNHLWSVVQQLSQMLEDNRAQTLGIVNGVQAIQARAAEEGGVGIREVNGEINSASRTAEVQNLSQQLATAQSSISELTNSNTTLTNLITDYENALTMLLDKLRPYAYNQTQAILALHKHYQTLIEQERATSMQVRLEHAEWQAGLGRVAESARLALKAQTENEIPYRRELKEVKEENRVLRRLAGWEEKADDSSDEEAEVRVLA
;
A
#
# COMPACT_ATOMS: atom_id res chain seq x y z
N MET A 1 -19.65 32.71 -28.05
CA MET A 1 -19.12 31.37 -28.38
C MET A 1 -19.02 30.57 -27.09
N PRO A 2 -19.84 29.53 -26.87
CA PRO A 2 -19.70 28.68 -25.69
C PRO A 2 -18.71 27.54 -25.99
N ARG A 3 -17.69 27.37 -25.14
CA ARG A 3 -16.74 26.25 -25.21
C ARG A 3 -17.30 25.07 -24.41
N GLN A 4 -17.43 23.92 -25.08
CA GLN A 4 -17.84 22.64 -24.51
C GLN A 4 -16.85 22.12 -23.47
N ALA A 5 -17.35 21.43 -22.45
CA ALA A 5 -16.57 20.65 -21.50
C ALA A 5 -16.18 19.27 -22.10
N PRO A 6 -15.00 18.72 -21.77
CA PRO A 6 -14.61 17.39 -22.22
C PRO A 6 -15.29 16.29 -21.39
N SER A 7 -15.74 15.23 -22.07
CA SER A 7 -16.34 14.03 -21.50
C SER A 7 -15.28 13.05 -20.93
N PRO A 8 -15.60 12.26 -19.89
CA PRO A 8 -14.75 11.17 -19.43
C PRO A 8 -14.99 9.87 -20.23
N SER A 9 -13.91 9.21 -20.62
CA SER A 9 -13.91 7.88 -21.26
C SER A 9 -13.97 6.76 -20.20
N PRO A 10 -14.87 5.76 -20.30
CA PRO A 10 -14.81 4.55 -19.49
C PRO A 10 -14.36 3.35 -20.35
N SER A 11 -13.14 2.85 -20.13
CA SER A 11 -12.71 1.56 -20.68
C SER A 11 -11.70 0.88 -19.76
N ALA A 12 -12.21 0.06 -18.84
CA ALA A 12 -11.67 -1.25 -18.42
C ALA A 12 -12.36 -1.74 -17.14
N ALA A 13 -13.63 -2.13 -17.23
CA ALA A 13 -14.31 -2.93 -16.22
C ALA A 13 -15.30 -3.87 -16.91
N ALA A 14 -14.79 -4.92 -17.55
CA ALA A 14 -15.60 -6.00 -18.11
C ALA A 14 -14.76 -7.28 -18.33
N ALA A 15 -14.33 -7.93 -17.25
CA ALA A 15 -13.93 -9.34 -17.27
C ALA A 15 -13.72 -9.86 -15.84
N ALA A 16 -14.82 -10.24 -15.17
CA ALA A 16 -14.89 -11.35 -14.20
C ALA A 16 -16.26 -11.35 -13.50
N ALA A 17 -17.32 -11.49 -14.28
CA ALA A 17 -18.58 -12.01 -13.78
C ALA A 17 -18.57 -13.53 -14.01
N ALA A 18 -18.22 -14.29 -12.98
CA ALA A 18 -18.48 -15.71 -12.90
C ALA A 18 -19.22 -15.98 -11.58
N ALA A 19 -20.52 -16.25 -11.74
CA ALA A 19 -21.45 -16.77 -10.74
C ALA A 19 -20.87 -18.06 -10.08
N HIS A 20 -20.83 -18.16 -8.75
CA HIS A 20 -21.90 -18.59 -7.81
C HIS A 20 -22.29 -20.08 -7.86
N GLN A 21 -22.36 -20.66 -6.65
CA GLN A 21 -22.98 -21.93 -6.21
C GLN A 21 -22.04 -23.16 -6.30
N ASN A 22 -21.76 -23.95 -5.25
CA ASN A 22 -22.58 -24.38 -4.11
C ASN A 22 -21.67 -24.96 -2.99
N GLY A 23 -22.01 -24.79 -1.72
CA GLY A 23 -21.26 -25.39 -0.60
C GLY A 23 -21.82 -25.01 0.77
N MET A 24 -22.77 -25.79 1.26
CA MET A 24 -23.52 -25.62 2.50
C MET A 24 -22.75 -26.13 3.72
N GLY A 25 -22.82 -25.38 4.83
CA GLY A 25 -22.48 -25.82 6.19
C GLY A 25 -21.40 -24.95 6.84
N GLY A 26 -21.60 -24.27 7.97
CA GLY A 26 -22.71 -24.13 8.89
C GLY A 26 -22.16 -23.45 10.15
N GLY A 27 -22.91 -22.53 10.74
CA GLY A 27 -22.74 -22.11 12.15
C GLY A 27 -21.88 -20.88 12.47
N MET A 28 -22.56 -19.74 12.65
CA MET A 28 -22.30 -18.63 13.62
C MET A 28 -21.02 -17.76 13.55
N PRO A 29 -21.21 -16.43 13.52
CA PRO A 29 -20.47 -15.46 14.34
C PRO A 29 -21.46 -14.52 15.10
N PRO A 30 -21.07 -13.71 16.12
CA PRO A 30 -19.76 -13.08 16.27
C PRO A 30 -19.12 -13.15 17.68
N GLN A 31 -17.83 -13.40 17.70
CA GLN A 31 -16.98 -13.21 18.87
C GLN A 31 -16.48 -11.76 18.89
N THR A 32 -16.96 -11.00 19.86
CA THR A 32 -16.34 -9.76 20.33
C THR A 32 -15.51 -10.09 21.57
N ASN A 33 -14.53 -9.23 21.86
CA ASN A 33 -13.69 -9.16 23.06
C ASN A 33 -12.39 -9.99 23.09
N GLY A 34 -11.29 -9.30 22.80
CA GLY A 34 -10.34 -8.93 23.86
C GLY A 34 -9.38 -9.99 24.40
N ILE A 35 -8.10 -9.82 24.01
CA ILE A 35 -6.87 -10.20 24.74
C ILE A 35 -6.51 -11.70 24.75
N PRO A 36 -5.47 -12.15 24.02
CA PRO A 36 -4.74 -13.36 24.38
C PRO A 36 -3.60 -12.99 25.33
N MET A 37 -3.74 -13.44 26.57
CA MET A 37 -2.71 -13.45 27.59
C MET A 37 -1.71 -14.59 27.31
N VAL A 38 -0.47 -14.31 27.63
CA VAL A 38 0.75 -15.13 27.57
C VAL A 38 0.58 -16.60 27.99
N ASN A 39 1.28 -17.49 27.25
CA ASN A 39 1.79 -18.83 27.61
C ASN A 39 1.15 -20.06 26.88
N GLY A 40 1.77 -20.46 25.76
CA GLY A 40 1.55 -21.76 25.11
C GLY A 40 1.96 -21.78 23.63
N LEU A 41 3.22 -22.10 23.32
CA LEU A 41 3.72 -22.27 21.95
C LEU A 41 2.95 -23.39 21.20
N PRO A 42 2.72 -23.28 19.88
CA PRO A 42 2.88 -24.41 18.98
C PRO A 42 4.35 -24.49 18.60
N SER A 43 5.01 -25.53 19.13
CA SER A 43 6.39 -25.91 18.84
C SER A 43 6.57 -26.31 17.37
N GLY A 44 6.72 -25.32 16.47
CA GLY A 44 7.10 -25.55 15.08
C GLY A 44 8.54 -26.05 14.93
N GLY A 45 9.42 -25.74 15.90
CA GLY A 45 10.81 -26.18 15.89
C GLY A 45 11.01 -27.66 16.26
N GLN A 46 10.25 -28.21 17.21
CA GLN A 46 10.45 -29.62 17.61
C GLN A 46 9.89 -30.61 16.59
N GLN A 47 8.87 -30.26 15.81
CA GLN A 47 8.40 -31.14 14.73
C GLN A 47 9.41 -31.17 13.57
N THR A 48 10.03 -30.04 13.24
CA THR A 48 11.11 -29.98 12.24
C THR A 48 12.35 -30.75 12.69
N ASP A 49 12.72 -30.63 13.96
CA ASP A 49 13.85 -31.36 14.54
C ASP A 49 13.61 -32.88 14.58
N MET A 50 12.40 -33.32 14.93
CA MET A 50 12.03 -34.74 14.87
C MET A 50 12.11 -35.33 13.44
N ASN A 51 11.70 -34.56 12.43
CA ASN A 51 11.83 -34.98 11.03
C ASN A 51 13.31 -35.04 10.59
N HIS A 52 14.13 -34.11 11.06
CA HIS A 52 15.57 -34.09 10.78
C HIS A 52 16.29 -35.28 11.44
N LEU A 53 16.01 -35.56 12.72
CA LEU A 53 16.56 -36.72 13.42
C LEU A 53 16.15 -38.04 12.75
N TRP A 54 14.92 -38.15 12.28
CA TRP A 54 14.47 -39.33 11.55
C TRP A 54 15.24 -39.51 10.22
N SER A 55 15.48 -38.42 9.48
CA SER A 55 16.31 -38.45 8.27
C SER A 55 17.76 -38.88 8.57
N VAL A 56 18.35 -38.40 9.67
CA VAL A 56 19.72 -38.76 10.07
C VAL A 56 19.80 -40.24 10.48
N VAL A 57 18.80 -40.75 11.21
CA VAL A 57 18.72 -42.18 11.58
C VAL A 57 18.57 -43.06 10.34
N GLN A 58 17.74 -42.65 9.37
CA GLN A 58 17.60 -43.35 8.10
C GLN A 58 18.93 -43.42 7.33
N GLN A 59 19.66 -42.30 7.30
CA GLN A 59 20.97 -42.22 6.64
C GLN A 59 22.04 -43.07 7.34
N LEU A 60 22.08 -43.07 8.67
CA LEU A 60 22.98 -43.93 9.43
C LEU A 60 22.66 -45.42 9.20
N SER A 61 21.37 -45.78 9.16
CA SER A 61 20.96 -47.16 8.89
C SER A 61 21.42 -47.63 7.51
N GLN A 62 21.32 -46.76 6.50
CA GLN A 62 21.82 -47.07 5.16
C GLN A 62 23.35 -47.27 5.16
N MET A 63 24.10 -46.37 5.82
CA MET A 63 25.55 -46.52 5.93
C MET A 63 25.97 -47.78 6.68
N LEU A 64 25.20 -48.21 7.68
CA LEU A 64 25.50 -49.41 8.46
C LEU A 64 25.26 -50.69 7.64
N GLU A 65 24.22 -50.70 6.80
CA GLU A 65 23.97 -51.77 5.85
C GLU A 65 25.05 -51.84 4.77
N ASP A 66 25.47 -50.69 4.23
CA ASP A 66 26.58 -50.62 3.26
C ASP A 66 27.90 -51.12 3.88
N ASN A 67 28.18 -50.77 5.14
CA ASN A 67 29.37 -51.26 5.86
C ASN A 67 29.33 -52.78 6.07
N ARG A 68 28.14 -53.32 6.38
CA ARG A 68 27.93 -54.76 6.53
C ARG A 68 28.14 -55.49 5.21
N ALA A 69 27.63 -54.95 4.10
CA ALA A 69 27.83 -55.49 2.77
C ALA A 69 29.32 -55.49 2.36
N GLN A 70 30.04 -54.39 2.62
CA GLN A 70 31.48 -54.30 2.37
C GLN A 70 32.27 -55.30 3.21
N THR A 71 31.94 -55.44 4.50
CA THR A 71 32.60 -56.40 5.39
C THR A 71 32.35 -57.84 4.93
N LEU A 72 31.14 -58.18 4.48
CA LEU A 72 30.85 -59.48 3.87
C LEU A 72 31.65 -59.70 2.59
N GLY A 73 31.81 -58.67 1.75
CA GLY A 73 32.68 -58.73 0.57
C GLY A 73 34.13 -59.04 0.91
N ILE A 74 34.66 -58.39 1.95
CA ILE A 74 36.04 -58.64 2.44
C ILE A 74 36.16 -60.06 3.00
N VAL A 75 35.22 -60.50 3.84
CA VAL A 75 35.26 -61.84 4.44
C VAL A 75 35.17 -62.94 3.37
N ASN A 76 34.31 -62.76 2.36
CA ASN A 76 34.24 -63.67 1.21
C ASN A 76 35.52 -63.66 0.38
N GLY A 77 36.13 -62.48 0.18
CA GLY A 77 37.42 -62.36 -0.50
C GLY A 77 38.55 -63.07 0.26
N VAL A 78 38.59 -62.94 1.58
CA VAL A 78 39.56 -63.62 2.44
C VAL A 78 39.33 -65.13 2.44
N GLN A 79 38.09 -65.61 2.50
CA GLN A 79 37.78 -67.03 2.37
C GLN A 79 38.17 -67.59 0.99
N ALA A 80 37.98 -66.84 -0.09
CA ALA A 80 38.41 -67.26 -1.43
C ALA A 80 39.94 -67.35 -1.54
N ILE A 81 40.68 -66.44 -0.90
CA ILE A 81 42.15 -66.48 -0.82
C ILE A 81 42.59 -67.67 0.03
N GLN A 82 41.92 -67.93 1.16
CA GLN A 82 42.25 -69.02 2.07
C GLN A 82 41.92 -70.40 1.46
N ALA A 83 40.82 -70.51 0.73
CA ALA A 83 40.45 -71.72 -0.01
C ALA A 83 41.46 -71.99 -1.15
N ARG A 84 41.87 -70.95 -1.88
CA ARG A 84 42.91 -71.06 -2.91
C ARG A 84 44.27 -71.47 -2.32
N ALA A 85 44.63 -70.92 -1.16
CA ALA A 85 45.85 -71.30 -0.44
C ALA A 85 45.80 -72.72 0.17
N ALA A 86 44.61 -73.31 0.33
CA ALA A 86 44.42 -74.66 0.83
C ALA A 86 44.37 -75.71 -0.30
N GLU A 87 43.85 -75.37 -1.47
CA GLU A 87 43.86 -76.24 -2.67
C GLU A 87 45.23 -76.28 -3.36
N GLU A 88 45.96 -75.16 -3.38
CA GLU A 88 47.36 -75.11 -3.83
C GLU A 88 48.29 -75.51 -2.66
N GLY A 89 48.36 -76.81 -2.40
CA GLY A 89 49.22 -77.37 -1.37
C GLY A 89 50.65 -76.80 -1.39
N GLY A 90 50.99 -76.07 -0.34
CA GLY A 90 52.35 -75.64 -0.02
C GLY A 90 52.77 -74.38 -0.74
N VAL A 91 53.25 -73.41 0.05
CA VAL A 91 53.89 -72.17 -0.38
C VAL A 91 55.15 -72.50 -1.20
N GLY A 92 54.94 -72.82 -2.46
CA GLY A 92 55.95 -72.99 -3.48
C GLY A 92 56.22 -71.65 -4.12
N ILE A 93 57.00 -70.81 -3.44
CA ILE A 93 57.79 -69.74 -4.05
C ILE A 93 58.87 -70.43 -4.90
N ARG A 94 58.45 -71.17 -5.94
CA ARG A 94 59.31 -71.78 -6.95
C ARG A 94 59.42 -70.76 -8.06
N GLU A 95 60.40 -69.87 -7.91
CA GLU A 95 61.50 -69.57 -8.86
C GLU A 95 61.32 -69.86 -10.37
N VAL A 96 60.11 -69.73 -10.91
CA VAL A 96 59.85 -69.60 -12.37
C VAL A 96 59.30 -68.19 -12.70
N ASN A 97 59.30 -67.32 -11.68
CA ASN A 97 58.52 -66.09 -11.58
C ASN A 97 59.42 -64.83 -11.50
N GLY A 98 60.61 -64.85 -12.12
CA GLY A 98 61.54 -63.71 -12.11
C GLY A 98 61.28 -62.73 -13.25
N GLU A 99 61.23 -63.21 -14.48
CA GLU A 99 61.10 -62.37 -15.67
C GLU A 99 59.63 -62.12 -16.07
N ILE A 100 58.75 -63.12 -15.95
CA ILE A 100 57.31 -62.95 -16.21
C ILE A 100 56.63 -62.09 -15.13
N ASN A 101 57.05 -62.20 -13.85
CA ASN A 101 56.55 -61.36 -12.75
C ASN A 101 57.12 -59.94 -12.80
N SER A 102 58.37 -59.76 -13.23
CA SER A 102 58.94 -58.42 -13.35
C SER A 102 58.27 -57.63 -14.48
N ALA A 103 58.03 -58.26 -15.64
CA ALA A 103 57.33 -57.63 -16.76
C ALA A 103 55.85 -57.37 -16.43
N SER A 104 55.14 -58.33 -15.82
CA SER A 104 53.75 -58.15 -15.42
C SER A 104 53.59 -57.10 -14.31
N ARG A 105 54.46 -57.11 -13.29
CA ARG A 105 54.49 -56.11 -12.22
C ARG A 105 54.85 -54.72 -12.76
N THR A 106 55.77 -54.64 -13.73
CA THR A 106 56.11 -53.36 -14.37
C THR A 106 54.91 -52.83 -15.17
N ALA A 107 54.20 -53.68 -15.91
CA ALA A 107 52.99 -53.30 -16.62
C ALA A 107 51.86 -52.86 -15.65
N GLU A 108 51.72 -53.53 -14.52
CA GLU A 108 50.74 -53.20 -13.48
C GLU A 108 51.06 -51.87 -12.79
N VAL A 109 52.34 -51.62 -12.46
CA VAL A 109 52.82 -50.33 -11.92
C VAL A 109 52.62 -49.20 -12.93
N GLN A 110 52.88 -49.44 -14.22
CA GLN A 110 52.62 -48.46 -15.28
C GLN A 110 51.13 -48.16 -15.39
N ASN A 111 50.26 -49.18 -15.37
CA ASN A 111 48.81 -49.01 -15.40
C ASN A 111 48.31 -48.21 -14.18
N LEU A 112 48.75 -48.57 -12.97
CA LEU A 112 48.43 -47.83 -11.76
C LEU A 112 48.93 -46.38 -11.81
N SER A 113 50.14 -46.13 -12.31
CA SER A 113 50.67 -44.78 -12.48
C SER A 113 49.84 -43.95 -13.46
N GLN A 114 49.34 -44.59 -14.52
CA GLN A 114 48.49 -43.95 -15.51
C GLN A 114 47.09 -43.67 -14.97
N GLN A 115 46.50 -44.58 -14.21
CA GLN A 115 45.24 -44.36 -13.48
C GLN A 115 45.37 -43.25 -12.44
N LEU A 116 46.50 -43.19 -11.75
CA LEU A 116 46.79 -42.14 -10.77
C LEU A 116 46.91 -40.78 -11.46
N ALA A 117 47.63 -40.71 -12.59
CA ALA A 117 47.74 -39.50 -13.39
C ALA A 117 46.39 -39.02 -13.95
N THR A 118 45.54 -39.92 -14.45
CA THR A 118 44.20 -39.56 -14.94
C THR A 118 43.29 -39.11 -13.80
N ALA A 119 43.32 -39.78 -12.65
CA ALA A 119 42.57 -39.38 -11.47
C ALA A 119 43.03 -37.98 -10.97
N GLN A 120 44.33 -37.71 -10.94
CA GLN A 120 44.87 -36.39 -10.59
C GLN A 120 44.43 -35.30 -11.57
N SER A 121 44.44 -35.57 -12.88
CA SER A 121 43.92 -34.63 -13.89
C SER A 121 42.44 -34.33 -13.66
N SER A 122 41.62 -35.36 -13.42
CA SER A 122 40.19 -35.19 -13.16
C SER A 122 39.92 -34.42 -11.87
N ILE A 123 40.69 -34.67 -10.80
CA ILE A 123 40.60 -33.90 -9.56
C ILE A 123 40.94 -32.43 -9.81
N SER A 124 41.99 -32.16 -10.59
CA SER A 124 42.37 -30.78 -10.94
C SER A 124 41.26 -30.08 -11.73
N GLU A 125 40.67 -30.75 -12.72
CA GLU A 125 39.56 -30.20 -13.52
C GLU A 125 38.32 -29.92 -12.66
N LEU A 126 37.93 -30.87 -11.81
CA LEU A 126 36.81 -30.71 -10.89
C LEU A 126 37.06 -29.58 -9.88
N THR A 127 38.29 -29.44 -9.38
CA THR A 127 38.66 -28.37 -8.44
C THR A 127 38.59 -27.00 -9.12
N ASN A 128 39.07 -26.91 -10.36
CA ASN A 128 38.95 -25.69 -11.16
C ASN A 128 37.48 -25.33 -11.41
N SER A 129 36.66 -26.31 -11.82
CA SER A 129 35.22 -26.11 -12.02
C SER A 129 34.52 -25.65 -10.75
N ASN A 130 34.80 -26.29 -9.61
CA ASN A 130 34.24 -25.92 -8.32
C ASN A 130 34.62 -24.49 -7.92
N THR A 131 35.88 -24.10 -8.15
CA THR A 131 36.36 -22.73 -7.91
C THR A 131 35.59 -21.72 -8.78
N THR A 132 35.40 -22.02 -10.08
CA THR A 132 34.65 -21.12 -10.97
C THR A 132 33.18 -20.98 -10.58
N LEU A 133 32.53 -22.06 -10.15
CA LEU A 133 31.15 -22.04 -9.67
C LEU A 133 31.02 -21.24 -8.37
N THR A 134 31.97 -21.41 -7.45
CA THR A 134 32.00 -20.66 -6.18
C THR A 134 32.15 -19.16 -6.41
N ASN A 135 33.02 -18.78 -7.36
CA ASN A 135 33.17 -17.37 -7.75
C ASN A 135 31.88 -16.81 -8.33
N LEU A 136 31.22 -17.56 -9.23
CA LEU A 136 29.95 -17.15 -9.82
C LEU A 136 28.84 -16.97 -8.77
N ILE A 137 28.75 -17.87 -7.79
CA ILE A 137 27.82 -17.74 -6.66
C ILE A 137 28.09 -16.46 -5.88
N THR A 138 29.37 -16.19 -5.58
CA THR A 138 29.78 -14.98 -4.86
C THR A 138 29.40 -13.71 -5.64
N ASP A 139 29.57 -13.71 -6.97
CA ASP A 139 29.16 -12.59 -7.83
C ASP A 139 27.64 -12.39 -7.82
N TYR A 140 26.86 -13.46 -7.86
CA TYR A 140 25.39 -13.38 -7.74
C TYR A 140 24.94 -12.86 -6.38
N GLU A 141 25.56 -13.30 -5.30
CA GLU A 141 25.27 -12.82 -3.94
C GLU A 141 25.56 -11.32 -3.81
N ASN A 142 26.68 -10.86 -4.36
CA ASN A 142 27.05 -9.45 -4.41
C ASN A 142 26.04 -8.63 -5.24
N ALA A 143 25.67 -9.11 -6.42
CA ALA A 143 24.70 -8.45 -7.28
C ALA A 143 23.32 -8.35 -6.63
N LEU A 144 22.85 -9.43 -5.99
CA LEU A 144 21.58 -9.45 -5.26
C LEU A 144 21.60 -8.50 -4.06
N THR A 145 22.71 -8.47 -3.32
CA THR A 145 22.88 -7.54 -2.19
C THR A 145 22.77 -6.09 -2.67
N MET A 146 23.47 -5.76 -3.75
CA MET A 146 23.44 -4.41 -4.31
C MET A 146 22.06 -4.05 -4.88
N LEU A 147 21.36 -5.00 -5.52
CA LEU A 147 20.01 -4.80 -6.01
C LEU A 147 19.04 -4.53 -4.84
N LEU A 148 19.08 -5.36 -3.80
CA LEU A 148 18.23 -5.20 -2.62
C LEU A 148 18.50 -3.88 -1.89
N ASP A 149 19.76 -3.47 -1.80
CA ASP A 149 20.17 -2.20 -1.21
C ASP A 149 19.61 -0.98 -1.96
N LYS A 150 19.32 -1.09 -3.26
CA LYS A 150 18.68 0.00 -4.04
C LYS A 150 17.16 -0.15 -4.13
N LEU A 151 16.66 -1.37 -4.28
CA LEU A 151 15.23 -1.63 -4.48
C LEU A 151 14.41 -1.31 -3.24
N ARG A 152 14.89 -1.69 -2.04
CA ARG A 152 14.18 -1.43 -0.79
C ARG A 152 13.98 0.08 -0.54
N PRO A 153 15.01 0.93 -0.55
CA PRO A 153 14.81 2.37 -0.37
C PRO A 153 14.03 2.99 -1.52
N TYR A 154 14.20 2.53 -2.76
CA TYR A 154 13.40 3.02 -3.89
C TYR A 154 11.89 2.76 -3.69
N ALA A 155 11.50 1.52 -3.39
CA ALA A 155 10.10 1.17 -3.15
C ALA A 155 9.52 1.94 -1.96
N TYR A 156 10.29 2.09 -0.88
CA TYR A 156 9.88 2.87 0.27
C TYR A 156 9.69 4.36 -0.09
N ASN A 157 10.68 5.00 -0.71
CA ASN A 157 10.60 6.40 -1.10
C ASN A 157 9.47 6.66 -2.10
N GLN A 158 9.24 5.74 -3.04
CA GLN A 158 8.16 5.85 -4.01
C GLN A 158 6.78 5.79 -3.33
N THR A 159 6.58 4.85 -2.41
CA THR A 159 5.31 4.75 -1.66
C THR A 159 5.09 5.98 -0.78
N GLN A 160 6.15 6.50 -0.14
CA GLN A 160 6.09 7.74 0.63
C GLN A 160 5.74 8.95 -0.24
N ALA A 161 6.35 9.07 -1.43
CA ALA A 161 6.07 10.16 -2.36
C ALA A 161 4.60 10.14 -2.84
N ILE A 162 4.09 8.97 -3.19
CA ILE A 162 2.68 8.78 -3.59
C ILE A 162 1.75 9.18 -2.43
N LEU A 163 2.02 8.70 -1.20
CA LEU A 163 1.22 9.06 -0.03
C LEU A 163 1.26 10.56 0.27
N ALA A 164 2.43 11.19 0.16
CA ALA A 164 2.58 12.64 0.34
C ALA A 164 1.76 13.42 -0.68
N LEU A 165 1.76 12.97 -1.94
CA LEU A 165 0.97 13.56 -3.02
C LEU A 165 -0.53 13.43 -2.75
N HIS A 166 -1.01 12.24 -2.37
CA HIS A 166 -2.42 12.04 -2.00
C HIS A 166 -2.83 12.93 -0.82
N LYS A 167 -2.02 13.00 0.24
CA LYS A 167 -2.27 13.88 1.40
C LYS A 167 -2.33 15.35 0.99
N HIS A 168 -1.40 15.78 0.14
CA HIS A 168 -1.35 17.16 -0.36
C HIS A 168 -2.61 17.52 -1.14
N TYR A 169 -3.01 16.70 -2.12
CA TYR A 169 -4.23 16.95 -2.90
C TYR A 169 -5.49 16.85 -2.05
N GLN A 170 -5.56 15.92 -1.10
CA GLN A 170 -6.69 15.84 -0.18
C GLN A 170 -6.80 17.12 0.67
N THR A 171 -5.67 17.65 1.14
CA THR A 171 -5.64 18.90 1.91
C THR A 171 -6.08 20.07 1.04
N LEU A 172 -5.62 20.14 -0.22
CA LEU A 172 -6.00 21.20 -1.15
C LEU A 172 -7.50 21.17 -1.48
N ILE A 173 -8.08 19.98 -1.67
CA ILE A 173 -9.52 19.82 -1.88
C ILE A 173 -10.31 20.26 -0.65
N GLU A 174 -9.85 19.91 0.55
CA GLU A 174 -10.51 20.33 1.79
C GLU A 174 -10.43 21.84 1.99
N GLN A 175 -9.29 22.46 1.67
CA GLN A 175 -9.12 23.91 1.68
C GLN A 175 -10.06 24.59 0.68
N GLU A 176 -10.15 24.10 -0.56
CA GLU A 176 -11.08 24.65 -1.55
C GLU A 176 -12.53 24.56 -1.07
N ARG A 177 -12.95 23.42 -0.53
CA ARG A 177 -14.30 23.24 0.05
C ARG A 177 -14.56 24.20 1.20
N ALA A 178 -13.60 24.38 2.10
CA ALA A 178 -13.71 25.31 3.22
C ALA A 178 -13.84 26.75 2.74
N THR A 179 -13.02 27.17 1.77
CA THR A 179 -13.11 28.53 1.18
C THR A 179 -14.43 28.75 0.46
N SER A 180 -14.89 27.76 -0.33
CA SER A 180 -16.19 27.78 -1.01
C SER A 180 -17.36 27.86 -0.02
N MET A 181 -17.27 27.17 1.12
CA MET A 181 -18.27 27.26 2.19
C MET A 181 -18.23 28.64 2.87
N GLN A 182 -17.05 29.17 3.16
CA GLN A 182 -16.88 30.48 3.78
C GLN A 182 -17.51 31.60 2.91
N VAL A 183 -17.23 31.61 1.60
CA VAL A 183 -17.81 32.61 0.69
C VAL A 183 -19.34 32.54 0.68
N ARG A 184 -19.92 31.34 0.77
CA ARG A 184 -21.39 31.18 0.84
C ARG A 184 -21.96 31.70 2.15
N LEU A 185 -21.27 31.46 3.28
CA LEU A 185 -21.67 32.00 4.58
C LEU A 185 -21.60 33.53 4.58
N GLU A 186 -20.51 34.11 4.10
CA GLU A 186 -20.37 35.56 3.95
C GLU A 186 -21.49 36.10 3.06
N HIS A 187 -21.76 35.49 1.90
CA HIS A 187 -22.86 35.95 1.04
C HIS A 187 -24.21 35.93 1.75
N ALA A 188 -24.51 34.88 2.51
CA ALA A 188 -25.75 34.77 3.28
C ALA A 188 -25.82 35.84 4.39
N GLU A 189 -24.71 36.13 5.07
CA GLU A 189 -24.62 37.19 6.08
C GLU A 189 -24.85 38.57 5.46
N TRP A 190 -24.25 38.85 4.31
CA TRP A 190 -24.44 40.10 3.58
C TRP A 190 -25.88 40.26 3.09
N GLN A 191 -26.49 39.19 2.55
CA GLN A 191 -27.90 39.19 2.16
C GLN A 191 -28.82 39.46 3.36
N ALA A 192 -28.56 38.82 4.50
CA ALA A 192 -29.31 39.06 5.73
C ALA A 192 -29.11 40.49 6.25
N GLY A 193 -27.88 41.01 6.19
CA GLY A 193 -27.54 42.38 6.58
C GLY A 193 -28.27 43.42 5.71
N LEU A 194 -28.25 43.24 4.39
CA LEU A 194 -29.00 44.09 3.45
C LEU A 194 -30.51 44.03 3.71
N GLY A 195 -31.05 42.85 4.02
CA GLY A 195 -32.46 42.70 4.42
C GLY A 195 -32.81 43.51 5.67
N ARG A 196 -31.95 43.50 6.69
CA ARG A 196 -32.13 44.31 7.92
C ARG A 196 -32.03 45.80 7.62
N VAL A 197 -31.09 46.23 6.79
CA VAL A 197 -30.95 47.64 6.39
C VAL A 197 -32.17 48.11 5.62
N ALA A 198 -32.63 47.33 4.63
CA ALA A 198 -33.84 47.66 3.87
C ALA A 198 -35.08 47.77 4.77
N GLU A 199 -35.22 46.86 5.74
CA GLU A 199 -36.30 46.93 6.72
C GLU A 199 -36.18 48.17 7.61
N SER A 200 -34.98 48.47 8.12
CA SER A 200 -34.75 49.67 8.93
C SER A 200 -35.02 50.97 8.16
N ALA A 201 -34.70 51.02 6.86
CA ALA A 201 -34.97 52.16 5.99
C ALA A 201 -36.49 52.33 5.76
N ARG A 202 -37.22 51.24 5.53
CA ARG A 202 -38.69 51.26 5.44
C ARG A 202 -39.33 51.73 6.74
N LEU A 203 -38.85 51.23 7.89
CA LEU A 203 -39.33 51.66 9.20
C LEU A 203 -39.02 53.14 9.47
N ALA A 204 -37.84 53.64 9.08
CA ALA A 204 -37.48 55.05 9.22
C ALA A 204 -38.36 55.96 8.35
N LEU A 205 -38.59 55.58 7.08
CA LEU A 205 -39.51 56.31 6.20
C LEU A 205 -40.94 56.31 6.75
N LYS A 206 -41.41 55.17 7.26
CA LYS A 206 -42.73 55.08 7.89
C LYS A 206 -42.83 55.96 9.14
N ALA A 207 -41.81 55.97 9.99
CA ALA A 207 -41.76 56.83 11.16
C ALA A 207 -41.71 58.31 10.78
N GLN A 208 -41.02 58.69 9.71
CA GLN A 208 -41.02 60.06 9.19
C GLN A 208 -42.43 60.47 8.73
N THR A 209 -43.09 59.64 7.91
CA THR A 209 -44.44 59.97 7.42
C THR A 209 -45.45 60.03 8.56
N GLU A 210 -45.39 59.11 9.53
CA GLU A 210 -46.22 59.13 10.73
C GLU A 210 -45.99 60.39 11.58
N ASN A 211 -44.74 60.85 11.72
CA ASN A 211 -44.41 62.08 12.45
C ASN A 211 -44.87 63.35 11.71
N GLU A 212 -44.92 63.38 10.39
CA GLU A 212 -45.37 64.55 9.62
C GLU A 212 -46.89 64.76 9.64
N ILE A 213 -47.69 63.68 9.76
CA ILE A 213 -49.15 63.73 9.76
C ILE A 213 -49.75 64.68 10.83
N PRO A 214 -49.37 64.64 12.13
CA PRO A 214 -49.95 65.54 13.12
C PRO A 214 -49.65 67.01 12.83
N TYR A 215 -48.42 67.35 12.43
CA TYR A 215 -48.07 68.73 12.07
C TYR A 215 -48.84 69.23 10.85
N ARG A 216 -49.00 68.39 9.82
CA ARG A 216 -49.83 68.73 8.65
C ARG A 216 -51.30 68.93 9.04
N ARG A 217 -51.81 68.17 10.00
CA ARG A 217 -53.18 68.32 10.52
C ARG A 217 -53.34 69.62 11.30
N GLU A 218 -52.46 69.90 12.25
CA GLU A 218 -52.47 71.15 13.02
C GLU A 218 -52.35 72.38 12.11
N LEU A 219 -51.47 72.33 11.10
CA LEU A 219 -51.34 73.40 10.13
C LEU A 219 -52.65 73.65 9.37
N LYS A 220 -53.37 72.59 8.98
CA LYS A 220 -54.68 72.70 8.32
C LYS A 220 -55.73 73.29 9.25
N GLU A 221 -55.81 72.81 10.49
CA GLU A 221 -56.75 73.32 11.51
C GLU A 221 -56.50 74.83 11.76
N VAL A 222 -55.25 75.25 11.95
CA VAL A 222 -54.88 76.66 12.13
C VAL A 222 -55.17 77.50 10.87
N LYS A 223 -54.93 76.96 9.66
CA LYS A 223 -55.28 77.64 8.39
C LYS A 223 -56.79 77.89 8.31
N GLU A 224 -57.60 76.89 8.66
CA GLU A 224 -59.07 77.00 8.67
C GLU A 224 -59.58 77.99 9.72
N GLU A 225 -59.02 77.96 10.94
CA GLU A 225 -59.32 78.93 11.98
C GLU A 225 -58.97 80.36 11.54
N ASN A 226 -57.78 80.56 10.95
CA ASN A 226 -57.37 81.88 10.45
C ASN A 226 -58.33 82.40 9.38
N ARG A 227 -58.78 81.51 8.48
CA ARG A 227 -59.77 81.82 7.44
C ARG A 227 -61.09 82.27 8.04
N VAL A 228 -61.61 81.56 9.04
CA VAL A 228 -62.86 81.91 9.74
C VAL A 228 -62.71 83.23 10.50
N LEU A 229 -61.60 83.43 11.21
CA LEU A 229 -61.33 84.66 11.96
C LEU A 229 -61.22 85.89 11.04
N ARG A 230 -60.58 85.76 9.87
CA ARG A 230 -60.52 86.84 8.87
C ARG A 230 -61.90 87.21 8.33
N ARG A 231 -62.74 86.20 8.03
CA ARG A 231 -64.14 86.43 7.63
C ARG A 231 -64.91 87.18 8.72
N LEU A 232 -64.73 86.82 9.99
CA LEU A 232 -65.40 87.48 11.11
C LEU A 232 -64.91 88.92 11.34
N ALA A 233 -63.63 89.19 11.11
CA ALA A 233 -63.03 90.52 11.21
C ALA A 233 -63.31 91.44 9.99
N GLY A 234 -64.00 90.93 8.95
CA GLY A 234 -64.30 91.68 7.73
C GLY A 234 -63.08 91.94 6.85
N TRP A 235 -62.01 91.14 7.02
CA TRP A 235 -60.81 91.21 6.19
C TRP A 235 -60.93 90.25 5.00
N GLU A 236 -60.38 90.64 3.85
CA GLU A 236 -60.38 89.80 2.66
C GLU A 236 -59.70 88.45 2.95
N GLU A 237 -60.34 87.38 2.47
CA GLU A 237 -59.82 86.03 2.59
C GLU A 237 -58.52 85.97 1.79
N LYS A 238 -57.41 85.65 2.45
CA LYS A 238 -56.16 85.41 1.72
C LYS A 238 -56.41 84.20 0.82
N ALA A 239 -56.17 84.34 -0.48
CA ALA A 239 -56.34 83.25 -1.44
C ALA A 239 -55.59 82.02 -0.91
N ASP A 240 -56.25 80.86 -0.96
CA ASP A 240 -55.62 79.58 -0.62
C ASP A 240 -54.39 79.43 -1.54
N ASP A 241 -53.18 79.56 -0.98
CA ASP A 241 -51.92 79.11 -1.60
C ASP A 241 -51.88 77.57 -1.68
N SER A 242 -53.03 76.92 -1.97
CA SER A 242 -53.11 75.47 -2.16
C SER A 242 -52.39 75.01 -3.43
N SER A 243 -51.91 75.94 -4.26
CA SER A 243 -51.10 75.65 -5.44
C SER A 243 -49.66 75.25 -5.12
N ASP A 244 -49.14 75.56 -3.92
CA ASP A 244 -47.73 75.26 -3.59
C ASP A 244 -47.52 73.86 -2.99
N GLU A 245 -48.54 73.24 -2.37
CA GLU A 245 -48.39 71.89 -1.79
C GLU A 245 -48.60 70.74 -2.79
N GLU A 246 -49.24 70.98 -3.95
CA GLU A 246 -49.31 69.95 -5.01
C GLU A 246 -48.03 69.87 -5.86
N ALA A 247 -47.21 70.93 -5.86
CA ALA A 247 -45.97 70.97 -6.64
C ALA A 247 -44.83 70.15 -6.02
N GLU A 248 -44.68 70.16 -4.68
CA GLU A 248 -43.61 69.40 -4.01
C GLU A 248 -43.81 67.89 -4.04
N VAL A 249 -45.06 67.41 -4.02
CA VAL A 249 -45.36 65.96 -4.06
C VAL A 249 -45.02 65.34 -5.42
N ARG A 250 -45.00 66.12 -6.51
CA ARG A 250 -44.63 65.62 -7.85
C ARG A 250 -43.12 65.55 -8.12
N VAL A 251 -42.27 66.15 -7.27
CA VAL A 251 -40.82 66.20 -7.50
C VAL A 251 -40.08 65.01 -6.85
N LEU A 252 -40.75 64.24 -5.99
CA LEU A 252 -40.14 63.14 -5.21
C LEU A 252 -40.65 61.73 -5.54
N ALA A 253 -41.34 61.54 -6.67
CA ALA A 253 -41.72 60.24 -7.24
C ALA A 253 -40.85 59.89 -8.45
#